data_AF-A0A965XTQ3-F1
#
_entry.id   AF-A0A965XTQ3-F1
#
_cell.length_a   1.000
_cell.length_b   1.000
_cell.length_c   1.000
_cell.angle_alpha   90.00
_cell.angle_beta   90.00
_cell.angle_gamma   90.00
#
_symmetry.space_group_name_H-M   'P 1'
#
loop_
_entity.id
_entity.type
_entity.pdbx_description
1 polymer ?
#
loop_
_entity_poly.entity_id
_entity_poly.type
_entity_poly.pdbx_seq_one_letter_code
_entity_poly.pdbx_strand_id
1 'polypeptide(L)'
;MESTAHQDEQPESLDTTGFVIAPLAAAAALDSAAFSKVNATEAIPATWEERARKAWEYYVEEPLVKNCVNSWRTFAVGDEIKITSDDENLKEQALEAAWRLNVSQFIKDMVLQLLVKGDAIGFKRFTKSGQDIEELVCVNPVSVKVKYAQGELIEARQFPEDTPGGGESIPLPVEQVVHLKWDAPAFSPRGNSLVLPAFQAIELLRDYRRAEQAIAK
;
A
#
# COMPACT_ATOMS: atom_id res chain seq x y z
N MET A 1 -33.32 -58.54 -21.16
CA MET A 1 -34.27 -57.40 -21.20
C MET A 1 -34.32 -56.86 -19.79
N GLU A 2 -33.56 -55.79 -19.54
CA GLU A 2 -33.74 -54.96 -18.35
C GLU A 2 -33.09 -53.61 -18.65
N SER A 3 -33.85 -52.57 -18.39
CA SER A 3 -33.57 -51.16 -18.61
C SER A 3 -33.73 -50.50 -17.27
N THR A 4 -32.70 -49.83 -16.76
CA THR A 4 -32.79 -48.44 -16.30
C THR A 4 -31.40 -47.89 -16.01
N ALA A 5 -31.27 -46.60 -16.30
CA ALA A 5 -30.06 -45.81 -16.34
C ALA A 5 -29.49 -45.47 -14.96
N HIS A 6 -28.17 -45.48 -14.85
CA HIS A 6 -27.38 -44.62 -13.97
C HIS A 6 -26.18 -44.15 -14.80
N GLN A 7 -26.26 -42.91 -15.30
CA GLN A 7 -25.09 -42.17 -15.76
C GLN A 7 -24.50 -41.49 -14.52
N ASP A 8 -23.38 -42.01 -14.03
CA ASP A 8 -22.55 -41.31 -13.06
C ASP A 8 -21.93 -40.08 -13.71
N GLU A 9 -22.12 -38.96 -13.04
CA GLU A 9 -21.49 -37.67 -13.30
C GLU A 9 -19.97 -37.81 -13.21
N GLN A 10 -19.27 -37.53 -14.31
CA GLN A 10 -17.85 -37.24 -14.27
C GLN A 10 -17.70 -35.72 -14.38
N PRO A 11 -17.25 -35.02 -13.33
CA PRO A 11 -17.03 -33.58 -13.42
C PRO A 11 -15.88 -33.32 -14.39
N GLU A 12 -16.12 -32.44 -15.36
CA GLU A 12 -15.10 -31.88 -16.24
C GLU A 12 -13.95 -31.37 -15.39
N SER A 13 -12.77 -31.97 -15.57
CA SER A 13 -11.52 -31.46 -15.02
C SER A 13 -11.25 -30.09 -15.64
N LEU A 14 -11.64 -29.04 -14.93
CA LEU A 14 -11.15 -27.68 -15.16
C LEU A 14 -9.65 -27.71 -14.89
N ASP A 15 -8.86 -27.94 -15.95
CA ASP A 15 -7.43 -27.68 -15.96
C ASP A 15 -7.23 -26.20 -15.65
N THR A 16 -7.03 -25.92 -14.37
CA THR A 16 -6.49 -24.66 -13.91
C THR A 16 -5.02 -24.66 -14.29
N THR A 17 -4.72 -24.25 -15.52
CA THR A 17 -3.39 -23.78 -15.88
C THR A 17 -3.13 -22.53 -15.03
N GLY A 18 -2.68 -22.76 -13.80
CA GLY A 18 -2.19 -21.73 -12.91
C GLY A 18 -1.11 -20.98 -13.66
N PHE A 19 -1.32 -19.69 -13.86
CA PHE A 19 -0.31 -18.81 -14.40
C PHE A 19 0.82 -18.80 -13.38
N VAL A 20 1.84 -19.63 -13.59
CA VAL A 20 3.08 -19.59 -12.81
C VAL A 20 3.69 -18.23 -13.11
N ILE A 21 3.55 -17.30 -12.17
CA ILE A 21 4.30 -16.05 -12.20
C ILE A 21 5.76 -16.47 -12.07
N ALA A 22 6.46 -16.55 -13.20
CA ALA A 22 7.89 -16.75 -13.21
C ALA A 22 8.51 -15.66 -12.33
N PRO A 23 9.34 -15.99 -11.33
CA PRO A 23 10.06 -14.97 -10.59
C PRO A 23 10.91 -14.20 -11.59
N LEU A 24 10.69 -12.89 -11.68
CA LEU A 24 11.59 -12.01 -12.42
C LEU A 24 13.02 -12.25 -11.91
N ALA A 25 13.91 -12.50 -12.86
CA ALA A 25 15.18 -13.18 -12.70
C ALA A 25 16.12 -12.66 -11.60
N ALA A 26 17.02 -13.56 -11.19
CA ALA A 26 18.03 -13.41 -10.16
C ALA A 26 18.92 -12.16 -10.31
N ALA A 27 19.36 -11.67 -9.16
CA ALA A 27 20.20 -10.51 -8.91
C ALA A 27 21.42 -10.40 -9.84
N ALA A 28 21.28 -9.70 -10.95
CA ALA A 28 22.37 -9.13 -11.71
C ALA A 28 22.01 -7.68 -12.05
N ALA A 29 22.49 -6.77 -11.20
CA ALA A 29 22.51 -5.32 -11.39
C ALA A 29 21.29 -4.74 -12.12
N LEU A 30 20.11 -4.80 -11.48
CA LEU A 30 19.05 -3.84 -11.80
C LEU A 30 19.55 -2.48 -11.33
N ASP A 31 20.23 -1.79 -12.23
CA ASP A 31 20.60 -0.39 -12.07
C ASP A 31 19.35 0.38 -11.65
N SER A 32 19.38 1.00 -10.48
CA SER A 32 18.30 1.88 -10.02
C SER A 32 17.99 2.99 -11.04
N ALA A 33 18.93 3.32 -11.93
CA ALA A 33 18.73 4.25 -13.02
C ALA A 33 17.87 3.72 -14.18
N ALA A 34 17.61 2.40 -14.26
CA ALA A 34 16.67 1.86 -15.22
C ALA A 34 15.23 2.35 -14.96
N PHE A 35 14.89 2.64 -13.71
CA PHE A 35 13.61 3.25 -13.31
C PHE A 35 13.66 4.78 -13.25
N SER A 36 14.85 5.40 -13.27
CA SER A 36 14.99 6.87 -13.29
C SER A 36 14.71 7.48 -14.68
N LYS A 37 14.56 6.66 -15.71
CA LYS A 37 14.27 7.08 -17.10
C LYS A 37 12.78 7.06 -17.46
N VAL A 38 11.88 7.10 -16.49
CA VAL A 38 10.53 7.61 -16.78
C VAL A 38 10.68 9.12 -16.97
N ASN A 39 10.64 9.55 -18.24
CA ASN A 39 10.88 10.92 -18.68
C ASN A 39 10.34 11.96 -17.68
N ALA A 40 11.24 12.65 -16.99
CA ALA A 40 10.94 13.83 -16.19
C ALA A 40 10.55 15.00 -17.13
N THR A 41 9.38 14.90 -17.75
CA THR A 41 8.57 16.09 -18.07
C THR A 41 8.23 16.79 -16.76
N GLU A 42 8.19 18.13 -16.75
CA GLU A 42 8.01 18.99 -15.56
C GLU A 42 6.89 18.53 -14.59
N ALA A 43 5.89 17.79 -15.08
CA ALA A 43 4.78 17.28 -14.30
C ALA A 43 5.10 16.17 -13.27
N ILE A 44 6.17 15.36 -13.44
CA ILE A 44 6.47 14.23 -12.54
C ILE A 44 7.71 14.54 -11.67
N PRO A 45 7.56 14.63 -10.33
CA PRO A 45 8.69 14.88 -9.44
C PRO A 45 9.76 13.77 -9.44
N ALA A 46 11.01 14.17 -9.21
CA ALA A 46 12.18 13.28 -9.26
C ALA A 46 12.31 12.40 -8.00
N THR A 47 12.00 12.93 -6.83
CA THR A 47 12.10 12.17 -5.58
C THR A 47 10.81 11.39 -5.28
N TRP A 48 10.94 10.26 -4.58
CA TRP A 48 9.77 9.48 -4.17
C TRP A 48 8.87 10.28 -3.23
N GLU A 49 9.46 11.04 -2.30
CA GLU A 49 8.72 11.84 -1.33
C GLU A 49 7.86 12.91 -1.99
N GLU A 50 8.37 13.62 -3.00
CA GLU A 50 7.58 14.59 -3.76
C GLU A 50 6.46 13.91 -4.55
N ARG A 51 6.72 12.75 -5.17
CA ARG A 51 5.67 11.99 -5.85
C ARG A 51 4.58 11.54 -4.87
N ALA A 52 4.94 11.03 -3.71
CA ALA A 52 3.99 10.60 -2.69
C ALA A 52 3.15 11.77 -2.14
N ARG A 53 3.75 12.95 -1.93
CA ARG A 53 3.01 14.16 -1.55
C ARG A 53 2.06 14.61 -2.65
N LYS A 54 2.52 14.64 -3.91
CA LYS A 54 1.69 15.03 -5.06
C LYS A 54 0.53 14.07 -5.29
N ALA A 55 0.75 12.77 -5.13
CA ALA A 55 -0.32 11.78 -5.20
C ALA A 55 -1.38 12.00 -4.11
N TRP A 56 -0.95 12.37 -2.90
CA TRP A 56 -1.87 12.72 -1.82
C TRP A 56 -2.66 14.00 -2.14
N GLU A 57 -2.01 15.03 -2.67
CA GLU A 57 -2.67 16.25 -3.15
C GLU A 57 -3.75 15.91 -4.17
N TYR A 58 -3.44 15.13 -5.21
CA TYR A 58 -4.42 14.71 -6.21
C TYR A 58 -5.56 13.88 -5.61
N TYR A 59 -5.26 12.97 -4.67
CA TYR A 59 -6.30 12.22 -3.98
C TYR A 59 -7.26 13.12 -3.19
N VAL A 60 -6.76 14.21 -2.61
CA VAL A 60 -7.59 15.17 -1.87
C VAL A 60 -8.38 16.09 -2.80
N GLU A 61 -7.74 16.61 -3.83
CA GLU A 61 -8.25 17.72 -4.64
C GLU A 61 -9.00 17.28 -5.90
N GLU A 62 -8.70 16.10 -6.46
CA GLU A 62 -9.33 15.61 -7.69
C GLU A 62 -10.38 14.53 -7.39
N PRO A 63 -11.69 14.81 -7.53
CA PRO A 63 -12.74 13.83 -7.28
C PRO A 63 -12.59 12.55 -8.09
N LEU A 64 -12.09 12.64 -9.32
CA LEU A 64 -11.83 11.47 -10.17
C LEU A 64 -10.79 10.53 -9.55
N VAL A 65 -9.72 11.08 -8.98
CA VAL A 65 -8.68 10.30 -8.30
C VAL A 65 -9.22 9.74 -6.99
N LYS A 66 -9.87 10.58 -6.18
CA LYS A 66 -10.49 10.16 -4.92
C LYS A 66 -11.45 9.01 -5.08
N ASN A 67 -12.35 9.09 -6.07
CA ASN A 67 -13.35 8.07 -6.33
C ASN A 67 -12.70 6.76 -6.81
N CYS A 68 -11.74 6.84 -7.74
CA CYS A 68 -11.04 5.65 -8.22
C CYS A 68 -10.29 4.92 -7.09
N VAL A 69 -9.54 5.65 -6.26
CA VAL A 69 -8.83 5.08 -5.11
C VAL A 69 -9.82 4.46 -4.11
N ASN A 70 -10.93 5.14 -3.81
CA ASN A 70 -11.91 4.61 -2.87
C ASN A 70 -12.62 3.36 -3.41
N SER A 71 -12.91 3.29 -4.72
CA SER A 71 -13.42 2.07 -5.33
C SER A 71 -12.45 0.90 -5.16
N TRP A 72 -11.17 1.10 -5.48
CA TRP A 72 -10.13 0.08 -5.25
C TRP A 72 -10.00 -0.32 -3.79
N ARG A 73 -10.09 0.64 -2.86
CA ARG A 73 -10.06 0.38 -1.42
C ARG A 73 -11.24 -0.49 -0.97
N THR A 74 -12.45 -0.21 -1.46
CA THR A 74 -13.62 -1.04 -1.20
C THR A 74 -13.44 -2.45 -1.74
N PHE A 75 -12.88 -2.61 -2.95
CA PHE A 75 -12.60 -3.95 -3.49
C PHE A 75 -11.49 -4.70 -2.72
N ALA A 76 -10.45 -4.00 -2.28
CA ALA A 76 -9.32 -4.61 -1.60
C ALA A 76 -9.62 -5.02 -0.15
N VAL A 77 -10.37 -4.20 0.58
CA VAL A 77 -10.72 -4.47 1.99
C VAL A 77 -12.03 -5.26 2.11
N GLY A 78 -12.94 -5.08 1.16
CA GLY A 78 -14.30 -5.62 1.26
C GLY A 78 -15.12 -4.93 2.37
N ASP A 79 -16.22 -5.58 2.73
CA ASP A 79 -17.15 -5.07 3.75
C ASP A 79 -16.61 -5.26 5.17
N GLU A 80 -15.96 -6.39 5.43
CA GLU A 80 -15.48 -6.76 6.77
C GLU A 80 -14.15 -7.54 6.74
N ILE A 81 -13.32 -7.31 7.75
CA ILE A 81 -12.10 -8.08 8.00
C ILE A 81 -12.45 -9.16 9.03
N LYS A 82 -12.50 -10.41 8.57
CA LYS A 82 -12.84 -11.56 9.41
C LYS A 82 -11.61 -12.11 10.11
N ILE A 83 -11.70 -12.32 11.42
CA ILE A 83 -10.70 -13.03 12.22
C ILE A 83 -11.22 -14.44 12.50
N THR A 84 -10.39 -15.44 12.20
CA THR A 84 -10.74 -16.87 12.33
C THR A 84 -9.60 -17.65 12.98
N SER A 85 -9.95 -18.66 13.75
CA SER A 85 -9.03 -19.62 14.36
C SER A 85 -9.79 -20.93 14.60
N ASP A 86 -9.08 -22.06 14.55
CA ASP A 86 -9.63 -23.39 14.87
C ASP A 86 -9.79 -23.59 16.39
N ASP A 87 -9.05 -22.81 17.18
CA ASP A 87 -9.24 -22.68 18.62
C ASP A 87 -10.19 -21.51 18.91
N GLU A 88 -11.38 -21.83 19.46
CA GLU A 88 -12.42 -20.84 19.77
C GLU A 88 -12.01 -19.87 20.89
N ASN A 89 -11.25 -20.32 21.90
CA ASN A 89 -10.77 -19.43 22.96
C ASN A 89 -9.74 -18.43 22.41
N LEU A 90 -8.83 -18.90 21.56
CA LEU A 90 -7.89 -18.01 20.87
C LEU A 90 -8.62 -17.02 19.94
N LYS A 91 -9.67 -17.49 19.25
CA LYS A 91 -10.48 -16.64 18.36
C LYS A 91 -11.17 -15.52 19.12
N GLU A 92 -11.77 -15.81 20.27
CA GLU A 92 -12.41 -14.80 21.12
C GLU A 92 -11.39 -13.76 21.61
N GLN A 93 -10.24 -14.20 22.09
CA GLN A 93 -9.15 -13.30 22.52
C GLN A 93 -8.63 -12.43 21.37
N ALA A 94 -8.49 -12.99 20.18
CA ALA A 94 -8.05 -12.25 18.99
C ALA A 94 -9.08 -11.21 18.55
N LEU A 95 -10.39 -11.53 18.63
CA LEU A 95 -11.47 -10.59 18.33
C LEU A 95 -11.49 -9.43 19.33
N GLU A 96 -11.33 -9.71 20.62
CA GLU A 96 -11.24 -8.67 21.66
C GLU A 96 -10.02 -7.76 21.44
N ALA A 97 -8.84 -8.35 21.18
CA ALA A 97 -7.64 -7.59 20.88
C ALA A 97 -7.80 -6.74 19.62
N ALA A 98 -8.42 -7.28 18.57
CA ALA A 98 -8.64 -6.56 17.33
C ALA A 98 -9.60 -5.37 17.49
N TRP A 99 -10.65 -5.52 18.29
CA TRP A 99 -11.55 -4.44 18.65
C TRP A 99 -10.82 -3.36 19.45
N ARG A 100 -10.10 -3.74 20.51
CA ARG A 100 -9.34 -2.82 21.36
C ARG A 100 -8.28 -2.02 20.58
N LEU A 101 -7.60 -2.68 19.64
CA LEU A 101 -6.54 -2.08 18.82
C LEU A 101 -7.05 -1.39 17.55
N ASN A 102 -8.37 -1.37 17.31
CA ASN A 102 -8.98 -0.83 16.09
C ASN A 102 -8.34 -1.39 14.80
N VAL A 103 -8.08 -2.70 14.75
CA VAL A 103 -7.37 -3.35 13.64
C VAL A 103 -8.01 -3.05 12.28
N SER A 104 -9.35 -3.02 12.22
CA SER A 104 -10.08 -2.68 10.98
C SER A 104 -9.76 -1.29 10.47
N GLN A 105 -9.67 -0.30 11.36
CA GLN A 105 -9.31 1.07 10.99
C GLN A 105 -7.84 1.15 10.57
N PHE A 106 -6.95 0.51 11.34
CA PHE A 106 -5.54 0.42 11.03
C PHE A 106 -5.28 -0.15 9.62
N ILE A 107 -5.91 -1.27 9.27
CA ILE A 107 -5.77 -1.88 7.94
C ILE A 107 -6.34 -0.95 6.86
N LYS A 108 -7.52 -0.35 7.11
CA LYS A 108 -8.14 0.61 6.18
C LYS A 108 -7.25 1.81 5.91
N ASP A 109 -6.49 2.29 6.89
CA ASP A 109 -5.55 3.40 6.73
C ASP A 109 -4.27 2.96 6.03
N MET A 110 -3.73 1.79 6.38
CA MET A 110 -2.59 1.18 5.70
C MET A 110 -2.87 1.01 4.20
N VAL A 111 -4.02 0.44 3.82
CA VAL A 111 -4.40 0.28 2.42
C VAL A 111 -4.54 1.63 1.71
N LEU A 112 -5.10 2.65 2.37
CA LEU A 112 -5.20 3.98 1.80
C LEU A 112 -3.82 4.58 1.51
N GLN A 113 -2.89 4.53 2.47
CA GLN A 113 -1.51 5.00 2.26
C GLN A 113 -0.84 4.21 1.13
N LEU A 114 -1.00 2.88 1.12
CA LEU A 114 -0.41 2.00 0.14
C LEU A 114 -0.85 2.34 -1.29
N LEU A 115 -2.16 2.49 -1.52
CA LEU A 115 -2.71 2.81 -2.84
C LEU A 115 -2.34 4.24 -3.28
N VAL A 116 -2.43 5.22 -2.38
CA VAL A 116 -2.22 6.63 -2.73
C VAL A 116 -0.74 6.98 -2.84
N LYS A 117 0.12 6.53 -1.91
CA LYS A 117 1.53 6.94 -1.85
C LYS A 117 2.49 5.88 -2.37
N GLY A 118 2.03 4.65 -2.55
CA GLY A 118 2.86 3.51 -2.92
C GLY A 118 3.51 2.80 -1.72
N ASP A 119 3.52 3.44 -0.55
CA ASP A 119 4.05 2.85 0.71
C ASP A 119 2.98 2.92 1.79
N ALA A 120 3.01 1.95 2.70
CA ALA A 120 2.33 2.04 3.98
C ALA A 120 3.25 1.57 5.11
N ILE A 121 3.25 2.32 6.22
CA ILE A 121 4.07 2.02 7.39
C ILE A 121 3.15 1.90 8.59
N GLY A 122 3.03 0.68 9.08
CA GLY A 122 2.36 0.36 10.32
C GLY A 122 3.36 0.30 11.44
N PHE A 123 3.02 0.87 12.58
CA PHE A 123 3.83 0.83 13.79
C PHE A 123 3.01 0.24 14.94
N LYS A 124 3.54 -0.79 15.60
CA LYS A 124 2.94 -1.37 16.80
C LYS A 124 3.74 -0.94 18.04
N ARG A 125 3.05 -0.38 19.03
CA ARG A 125 3.63 -0.02 20.31
C ARG A 125 3.31 -1.11 21.32
N PHE A 126 4.31 -1.64 21.99
CA PHE A 126 4.07 -2.53 23.13
C PHE A 126 3.75 -1.72 24.38
N THR A 127 2.98 -2.34 25.28
CA THR A 127 2.82 -1.86 26.66
C THR A 127 4.17 -1.82 27.37
N LYS A 128 4.24 -1.11 28.50
CA LYS A 128 5.47 -1.02 29.31
C LYS A 128 6.03 -2.38 29.76
N SER A 129 5.20 -3.41 29.84
CA SER A 129 5.64 -4.78 30.17
C SER A 129 6.25 -5.52 28.98
N GLY A 130 6.04 -5.05 27.75
CA GLY A 130 6.51 -5.70 26.51
C GLY A 130 5.71 -6.94 26.11
N GLN A 131 4.65 -7.29 26.84
CA GLN A 131 3.91 -8.55 26.64
C GLN A 131 2.63 -8.39 25.82
N ASP A 132 2.12 -7.16 25.66
CA ASP A 132 0.90 -6.87 24.91
C ASP A 132 1.11 -5.63 24.03
N ILE A 133 0.31 -5.53 22.96
CA ILE A 133 0.28 -4.36 22.09
C ILE A 133 -0.66 -3.33 22.72
N GLU A 134 -0.13 -2.13 22.94
CA GLU A 134 -0.88 -0.98 23.44
C GLU A 134 -1.59 -0.27 22.30
N GLU A 135 -0.92 -0.13 21.15
CA GLU A 135 -1.39 0.72 20.05
C GLU A 135 -0.91 0.21 18.68
N LEU A 136 -1.76 0.39 17.67
CA LEU A 136 -1.40 0.28 16.26
C LEU A 136 -1.59 1.64 15.58
N VAL A 137 -0.55 2.12 14.90
CA VAL A 137 -0.55 3.43 14.23
C VAL A 137 -0.14 3.26 12.77
N CYS A 138 -0.96 3.78 11.86
CA CYS A 138 -0.56 3.96 10.46
C CYS A 138 0.23 5.28 10.35
N VAL A 139 1.54 5.20 10.24
CA VAL A 139 2.45 6.34 10.15
C VAL A 139 2.46 6.88 8.72
N ASN A 140 2.53 8.20 8.54
CA ASN A 140 2.72 8.79 7.23
C ASN A 140 4.07 8.35 6.63
N PRO A 141 4.10 7.60 5.52
CA PRO A 141 5.33 7.03 5.01
C PRO A 141 6.32 8.09 4.50
N VAL A 142 5.84 9.28 4.13
CA VAL A 142 6.71 10.42 3.73
C VAL A 142 7.56 10.94 4.90
N SER A 143 7.08 10.76 6.13
CA SER A 143 7.80 11.16 7.34
C SER A 143 8.88 10.16 7.75
N VAL A 144 8.93 8.97 7.13
CA VAL A 144 9.81 7.88 7.58
C VAL A 144 10.91 7.60 6.56
N LYS A 145 12.16 7.61 7.01
CA LYS A 145 13.30 7.10 6.23
C LYS A 145 13.56 5.66 6.60
N VAL A 146 13.67 4.80 5.58
CA VAL A 146 13.95 3.38 5.73
C VAL A 146 15.28 3.02 5.10
N LYS A 147 15.96 2.01 5.62
CA LYS A 147 17.11 1.37 4.97
C LYS A 147 16.88 -0.13 4.87
N TYR A 148 17.29 -0.68 3.73
CA TYR A 148 17.24 -2.10 3.45
C TYR A 148 18.65 -2.66 3.28
N ALA A 149 18.86 -3.88 3.76
CA ALA A 149 20.03 -4.70 3.44
C ALA A 149 19.55 -6.10 3.06
N GLN A 150 20.01 -6.62 1.93
CA GLN A 150 19.66 -7.97 1.45
C GLN A 150 18.14 -8.23 1.36
N GLY A 151 17.35 -7.18 1.12
CA GLY A 151 15.88 -7.27 1.04
C GLY A 151 15.16 -7.15 2.38
N GLU A 152 15.88 -7.06 3.49
CA GLU A 152 15.33 -6.89 4.84
C GLU A 152 15.41 -5.44 5.30
N LEU A 153 14.36 -4.98 5.98
CA LEU A 153 14.33 -3.67 6.62
C LEU A 153 15.30 -3.69 7.82
N ILE A 154 16.32 -2.83 7.81
CA ILE A 154 17.32 -2.77 8.90
C ILE A 154 17.23 -1.50 9.73
N GLU A 155 16.57 -0.46 9.22
CA GLU A 155 16.40 0.80 9.93
C GLU A 155 15.13 1.50 9.47
N ALA A 156 14.36 2.04 10.42
CA ALA A 156 13.26 2.96 10.17
C ALA A 156 13.35 4.12 11.17
N ARG A 157 13.27 5.35 10.66
CA ARG A 157 13.28 6.57 11.49
C ARG A 157 12.22 7.53 11.00
N GLN A 158 11.39 7.99 11.92
CA GLN A 158 10.41 9.04 11.67
C GLN A 158 11.04 10.41 11.89
N PHE A 159 10.73 11.35 11.01
CA PHE A 159 11.10 12.75 11.09
C PHE A 159 9.83 13.60 11.16
N PRO A 160 9.88 14.79 11.80
CA PRO A 160 8.75 15.71 11.81
C PRO A 160 8.26 16.04 10.40
N GLU A 161 6.94 16.10 10.20
CA GLU A 161 6.34 16.34 8.88
C GLU A 161 6.69 17.73 8.32
N ASP A 162 6.81 18.72 9.20
CA ASP A 162 7.15 20.11 8.86
C ASP A 162 8.63 20.31 8.51
N THR A 163 9.49 19.32 8.79
CA THR A 163 10.92 19.39 8.47
C THR A 163 11.43 18.02 8.02
N PRO A 164 11.07 17.55 6.81
CA PRO A 164 11.42 16.23 6.32
C PRO A 164 12.95 16.05 6.25
N GLY A 165 13.51 15.27 7.18
CA GLY A 165 14.96 15.03 7.27
C GLY A 165 15.77 16.11 7.98
N GLY A 166 15.13 17.15 8.54
CA GLY A 166 15.81 18.30 9.18
C GLY A 166 15.44 18.54 10.65
N GLY A 167 14.75 17.61 11.30
CA GLY A 167 14.39 17.66 12.73
C GLY A 167 14.89 16.45 13.51
N GLU A 168 14.70 16.46 14.83
CA GLU A 168 15.04 15.32 15.69
C GLU A 168 14.24 14.09 15.26
N SER A 169 14.96 13.01 14.92
CA SER A 169 14.36 11.77 14.43
C SER A 169 13.96 10.87 15.58
N ILE A 170 12.79 10.23 15.48
CA ILE A 170 12.36 9.19 16.40
C ILE A 170 12.66 7.82 15.77
N PRO A 171 13.42 6.94 16.45
CA PRO A 171 13.64 5.58 15.95
C PRO A 171 12.32 4.80 15.98
N LEU A 172 12.04 4.08 14.91
CA LEU A 172 10.98 3.08 14.85
C LEU A 172 11.66 1.70 14.83
N PRO A 173 11.69 0.96 15.95
CA PRO A 173 12.31 -0.35 16.00
C PRO A 173 11.75 -1.28 14.92
N VAL A 174 12.63 -1.97 14.20
CA VAL A 174 12.26 -2.75 13.00
C VAL A 174 11.24 -3.83 13.33
N GLU A 175 11.37 -4.48 14.49
CA GLU A 175 10.46 -5.51 14.97
C GLU A 175 9.04 -4.98 15.30
N GLN A 176 8.91 -3.66 15.42
CA GLN A 176 7.66 -2.93 15.63
C GLN A 176 7.09 -2.32 14.34
N VAL A 177 7.77 -2.46 13.20
CA VAL A 177 7.39 -1.84 11.94
C VAL A 177 6.88 -2.88 10.95
N VAL A 178 5.74 -2.59 10.34
CA VAL A 178 5.24 -3.26 9.15
C VAL A 178 5.37 -2.29 7.98
N HIS A 179 6.29 -2.56 7.05
CA HIS A 179 6.46 -1.73 5.85
C HIS A 179 5.99 -2.50 4.62
N LEU A 180 4.93 -2.00 3.97
CA LEU A 180 4.37 -2.54 2.75
C LEU A 180 4.64 -1.61 1.57
N LYS A 181 4.90 -2.20 0.41
CA LYS A 181 5.23 -1.51 -0.85
C LYS A 181 4.26 -1.97 -1.94
N TRP A 182 3.63 -1.01 -2.62
CA TRP A 182 2.76 -1.27 -3.77
C TRP A 182 3.57 -1.25 -5.06
N ASP A 183 3.27 -2.16 -5.98
CA ASP A 183 3.80 -2.17 -7.34
C ASP A 183 5.30 -1.90 -7.42
N ALA A 184 6.07 -2.66 -6.64
CA ALA A 184 7.52 -2.51 -6.58
C ALA A 184 8.22 -3.86 -6.42
N PRO A 185 9.38 -4.03 -7.07
CA PRO A 185 10.19 -5.22 -6.88
C PRO A 185 10.78 -5.27 -5.47
N ALA A 186 11.13 -6.47 -5.00
CA ALA A 186 11.58 -6.70 -3.63
C ALA A 186 12.77 -5.80 -3.22
N PHE A 187 13.71 -5.55 -4.15
CA PHE A 187 14.91 -4.73 -3.92
C PHE A 187 14.63 -3.22 -3.89
N SER A 188 13.47 -2.76 -4.37
CA SER A 188 13.14 -1.33 -4.31
C SER A 188 12.87 -0.93 -2.86
N PRO A 189 13.49 0.16 -2.35
CA PRO A 189 13.24 0.62 -0.99
C PRO A 189 11.84 1.19 -0.80
N ARG A 190 11.15 1.52 -1.89
CA ARG A 190 9.83 2.16 -1.93
C ARG A 190 8.92 1.53 -2.99
N GLY A 191 7.63 1.63 -2.77
CA GLY A 191 6.58 1.34 -3.73
C GLY A 191 6.18 2.53 -4.58
N ASN A 192 5.38 2.26 -5.60
CA ASN A 192 4.89 3.23 -6.57
C ASN A 192 3.41 3.52 -6.31
N SER A 193 3.01 4.79 -6.38
CA SER A 193 1.61 5.19 -6.21
C SER A 193 0.75 4.68 -7.38
N LEU A 194 -0.47 4.23 -7.09
CA LEU A 194 -1.47 3.92 -8.13
C LEU A 194 -1.86 5.17 -8.95
N VAL A 195 -1.68 6.36 -8.38
CA VAL A 195 -1.96 7.65 -9.03
C VAL A 195 -0.84 8.05 -9.99
N LEU A 196 0.39 7.54 -9.80
CA LEU A 196 1.59 7.97 -10.53
C LEU A 196 1.42 7.97 -12.05
N PRO A 197 0.86 6.93 -12.71
CA PRO A 197 0.70 6.92 -14.16
C PRO A 197 -0.20 8.05 -14.69
N ALA A 198 -1.10 8.59 -13.86
CA ALA A 198 -2.06 9.62 -14.23
C ALA A 198 -1.56 11.06 -14.00
N PHE A 199 -0.37 11.26 -13.41
CA PHE A 199 0.10 12.60 -13.00
C PHE A 199 0.05 13.63 -14.13
N GLN A 200 0.55 13.27 -15.31
CA GLN A 200 0.56 14.18 -16.47
C GLN A 200 -0.85 14.52 -16.95
N ALA A 201 -1.73 13.52 -17.01
CA ALA A 201 -3.11 13.71 -17.45
C ALA A 201 -3.90 14.58 -16.47
N ILE A 202 -3.64 14.44 -15.17
CA ILE A 202 -4.27 15.25 -14.13
C ILE A 202 -3.87 16.73 -14.27
N GLU A 203 -2.59 17.04 -14.47
CA GLU A 203 -2.14 18.43 -14.69
C GLU A 203 -2.77 19.03 -15.94
N LEU A 204 -2.80 18.29 -17.04
CA LEU A 204 -3.43 18.77 -18.27
C LEU A 204 -4.92 19.09 -18.08
N LEU A 205 -5.64 18.25 -17.32
CA LEU A 205 -7.04 18.50 -16.98
C LEU A 205 -7.21 19.75 -16.11
N ARG A 206 -6.31 19.98 -15.15
CA ARG A 206 -6.33 21.19 -14.32
C ARG A 206 -6.12 22.45 -15.16
N ASP A 207 -5.14 22.44 -16.05
CA ASP A 207 -4.84 23.57 -16.92
C ASP A 207 -5.97 23.86 -17.89
N TYR A 208 -6.58 22.82 -18.45
CA TYR A 208 -7.76 22.96 -19.30
C TYR A 208 -8.93 23.64 -18.56
N ARG A 209 -9.25 23.19 -17.33
CA ARG A 209 -10.30 23.82 -16.50
C ARG A 209 -9.98 25.28 -16.17
N ARG A 210 -8.72 25.62 -15.88
CA ARG A 210 -8.29 27.00 -15.63
C ARG A 210 -8.48 27.87 -16.87
N ALA A 211 -8.14 27.35 -18.06
CA ALA A 211 -8.34 28.05 -19.32
C ALA A 211 -9.82 28.31 -19.62
N GLU A 212 -10.70 27.31 -19.44
CA GLU A 212 -12.15 27.48 -19.59
C GLU A 212 -12.70 28.56 -18.65
N GLN A 213 -12.28 28.56 -17.38
CA GLN A 213 -12.69 29.58 -16.40
C GLN A 213 -12.18 30.98 -16.74
N ALA A 214 -11.02 31.11 -17.40
CA ALA A 214 -10.48 32.39 -17.83
C ALA A 214 -11.24 32.96 -19.03
N ILE A 215 -11.69 32.10 -19.95
CA ILE A 215 -12.50 32.50 -21.12
C ILE A 215 -13.94 32.86 -20.71
N ALA A 216 -14.47 32.21 -19.68
CA ALA A 216 -15.83 32.46 -19.19
C ALA A 216 -15.98 33.74 -18.34
N LYS A 217 -14.90 34.49 -18.09
CA LYS A 217 -14.88 35.77 -17.38
C LYS A 217 -14.74 36.93 -18.34
#